data_AF-A0A0C1K923-F1
#
_entry.id   AF-A0A0C1K923-F1
#
_cell.length_a   1.000
_cell.length_b   1.000
_cell.length_c   1.000
_cell.angle_alpha   90.00
_cell.angle_beta   90.00
_cell.angle_gamma   90.00
#
_symmetry.space_group_name_H-M   'P 1'
#
loop_
_entity.id
_entity.type
_entity.pdbx_description
1 polymer ?
#
loop_
_entity_poly.entity_id
_entity_poly.type
_entity_poly.pdbx_seq_one_letter_code
_entity_poly.pdbx_strand_id
1 'polypeptide(L)'
;MEKAMSHVNSLISERLKKNSQTSKMSALAKQSASGNLTSFSGIFSLSELNEKEKEFLLNLLRQYAVGKEDLEQDFTSLTSITSEVKAINNQAAILHGERIKKAQSILTRYKDGAFTAWLLAAYGNRQTPYNFLQYYEFYEQLPKKLRPQIEAMPRQAVYTLASREAPLEKKQNFVESYQGETKAELLIKIRELFPLEDKDKRGPNWGENTIQQLKKLTAILDQKNVSISKVHQSLICELLDNLKVVVSGRKS
;
A
#
# COMPACT_ATOMS: atom_id res chain seq x y z
N MET A 1 20.53 -39.36 58.34
CA MET A 1 20.97 -39.10 56.95
C MET A 1 19.85 -38.57 56.03
N GLU A 2 18.56 -38.59 56.43
CA GLU A 2 17.46 -38.03 55.61
C GLU A 2 17.28 -36.50 55.67
N LYS A 3 17.63 -35.84 56.78
CA LYS A 3 17.47 -34.36 56.92
C LYS A 3 18.46 -33.52 56.09
N ALA A 4 19.57 -34.11 55.65
CA ALA A 4 20.57 -33.41 54.82
C ALA A 4 20.20 -33.45 53.32
N MET A 5 19.57 -34.52 52.85
CA MET A 5 19.14 -34.69 51.45
C MET A 5 17.89 -33.87 51.11
N SER A 6 16.98 -33.64 52.08
CA SER A 6 15.79 -32.80 51.86
C SER A 6 16.16 -31.31 51.72
N HIS A 7 17.20 -30.86 52.41
CA HIS A 7 17.67 -29.47 52.34
C HIS A 7 18.45 -29.18 51.05
N VAL A 8 19.19 -30.17 50.53
CA VAL A 8 19.83 -30.07 49.21
C VAL A 8 18.78 -30.04 48.09
N ASN A 9 17.73 -30.86 48.18
CA ASN A 9 16.63 -30.81 47.21
C ASN A 9 15.79 -29.52 47.31
N SER A 10 15.64 -28.93 48.50
CA SER A 10 14.99 -27.62 48.64
C SER A 10 15.83 -26.49 48.05
N LEU A 11 17.15 -26.54 48.21
CA LEU A 11 18.09 -25.57 47.63
C LEU A 11 18.22 -25.70 46.11
N ILE A 12 18.13 -26.92 45.57
CA ILE A 12 18.10 -27.16 44.11
C ILE A 12 16.77 -26.70 43.52
N SER A 13 15.64 -26.95 44.18
CA SER A 13 14.33 -26.46 43.74
C SER A 13 14.16 -24.95 43.91
N GLU A 14 14.80 -24.31 44.89
CA GLU A 14 14.91 -22.85 44.99
C GLU A 14 15.84 -22.26 43.92
N ARG A 15 16.93 -22.94 43.55
CA ARG A 15 17.77 -22.54 42.40
C ARG A 15 17.05 -22.72 41.05
N LEU A 16 16.22 -23.75 40.90
CA LEU A 16 15.38 -23.97 39.71
C LEU A 16 14.19 -22.99 39.64
N LYS A 17 13.62 -22.57 40.78
CA LYS A 17 12.65 -21.45 40.83
C LYS A 17 13.27 -20.10 40.51
N LYS A 18 14.61 -19.99 40.54
CA LYS A 18 15.36 -18.82 40.06
C LYS A 18 15.52 -18.78 38.54
N ASN A 19 15.00 -19.76 37.79
CA ASN A 19 14.91 -19.69 36.33
C ASN A 19 13.69 -18.89 35.87
N SER A 20 13.70 -17.60 36.19
CA SER A 20 12.97 -16.61 35.38
C SER A 20 13.45 -16.60 33.92
N GLN A 21 14.60 -17.22 33.61
CA GLN A 21 15.13 -17.38 32.27
C GLN A 21 14.43 -18.45 31.44
N THR A 22 13.91 -19.55 32.00
CA THR A 22 13.18 -20.57 31.19
C THR A 22 11.75 -20.14 30.87
N SER A 23 11.07 -19.42 31.79
CA SER A 23 9.78 -18.80 31.49
C SER A 23 9.93 -17.61 30.54
N LYS A 24 11.01 -16.82 30.67
CA LYS A 24 11.35 -15.79 29.68
C LYS A 24 11.72 -16.39 28.33
N MET A 25 12.47 -17.49 28.27
CA MET A 25 12.88 -18.11 27.02
C MET A 25 11.72 -18.83 26.32
N SER A 26 10.78 -19.41 27.06
CA SER A 26 9.53 -19.92 26.48
C SER A 26 8.55 -18.81 26.10
N ALA A 27 8.49 -17.71 26.87
CA ALA A 27 7.75 -16.51 26.50
C ALA A 27 8.36 -15.81 25.28
N LEU A 28 9.69 -15.76 25.17
CA LEU A 28 10.44 -15.26 24.02
C LEU A 28 10.26 -16.19 22.82
N ALA A 29 10.28 -17.51 23.00
CA ALA A 29 9.99 -18.45 21.92
C ALA A 29 8.55 -18.31 21.42
N LYS A 30 7.58 -18.14 22.32
CA LYS A 30 6.18 -17.83 21.97
C LYS A 30 6.05 -16.47 21.31
N GLN A 31 6.77 -15.44 21.78
CA GLN A 31 6.81 -14.12 21.13
C GLN A 31 7.53 -14.16 19.78
N SER A 32 8.52 -15.03 19.60
CA SER A 32 9.19 -15.28 18.31
C SER A 32 8.26 -15.94 17.33
N ALA A 33 7.54 -16.99 17.78
CA ALA A 33 6.57 -17.71 16.98
C ALA A 33 5.33 -16.84 16.65
N SER A 34 5.02 -15.85 17.49
CA SER A 34 3.94 -14.89 17.26
C SER A 34 4.40 -13.59 16.56
N GLY A 35 5.62 -13.53 16.03
CA GLY A 35 6.13 -12.34 15.31
C GLY A 35 6.52 -11.12 16.16
N ASN A 36 6.34 -11.19 17.48
CA ASN A 36 6.58 -10.10 18.43
C ASN A 36 8.07 -9.85 18.75
N LEU A 37 8.99 -10.68 18.25
CA LEU A 37 10.45 -10.52 18.40
C LEU A 37 11.17 -9.99 17.16
N THR A 38 10.45 -9.59 16.12
CA THR A 38 11.10 -8.85 15.04
C THR A 38 11.69 -7.57 15.63
N SER A 39 12.84 -7.12 15.11
CA SER A 39 13.41 -5.78 15.42
C SER A 39 12.44 -4.63 15.11
N PHE A 40 11.26 -4.98 14.58
CA PHE A 40 10.11 -4.19 14.27
C PHE A 40 9.00 -4.18 15.35
N SER A 41 9.19 -4.67 16.58
CA SER A 41 8.14 -4.57 17.60
C SER A 41 8.18 -3.27 18.44
N GLY A 42 9.31 -2.56 18.47
CA GLY A 42 9.51 -1.40 19.36
C GLY A 42 9.12 -0.03 18.78
N ILE A 43 8.92 0.09 17.47
CA ILE A 43 8.68 1.38 16.77
C ILE A 43 7.34 1.37 16.00
N PHE A 44 6.70 0.21 15.90
CA PHE A 44 5.72 -0.05 14.84
C PHE A 44 4.41 -0.57 15.42
N SER A 45 3.30 0.12 15.12
CA SER A 45 1.96 -0.41 15.37
C SER A 45 1.71 -1.56 14.39
N LEU A 46 1.73 -2.80 14.89
CA LEU A 46 1.23 -3.93 14.10
C LEU A 46 -0.26 -3.71 13.86
N SER A 47 -0.65 -3.58 12.59
CA SER A 47 -2.07 -3.61 12.22
C SER A 47 -2.51 -5.07 12.19
N GLU A 48 -3.34 -5.47 13.14
CA GLU A 48 -3.91 -6.82 13.16
C GLU A 48 -4.74 -7.08 11.89
N LEU A 49 -4.70 -8.33 11.41
CA LEU A 49 -5.60 -8.76 10.34
C LEU A 49 -7.02 -8.85 10.87
N ASN A 50 -7.98 -8.38 10.05
CA ASN A 50 -9.39 -8.59 10.36
C ASN A 50 -9.82 -10.05 10.07
N GLU A 51 -11.00 -10.42 10.54
CA GLU A 51 -11.49 -11.80 10.40
C GLU A 51 -11.66 -12.24 8.94
N LYS A 52 -12.04 -11.34 8.02
CA LYS A 52 -12.12 -11.66 6.59
C LYS A 52 -10.74 -11.94 5.99
N GLU A 53 -9.72 -11.20 6.41
CA GLU A 53 -8.34 -11.42 5.97
C GLU A 53 -7.80 -12.75 6.49
N LYS A 54 -8.08 -13.08 7.76
CA LYS A 54 -7.74 -14.38 8.35
C LYS A 54 -8.47 -15.52 7.63
N GLU A 55 -9.76 -15.38 7.38
CA GLU A 55 -10.55 -16.37 6.65
C GLU A 55 -10.01 -16.58 5.23
N PHE A 56 -9.65 -15.49 4.53
CA PHE A 56 -9.00 -15.58 3.23
C PHE A 56 -7.69 -16.37 3.27
N LEU A 57 -6.80 -16.09 4.24
CA LEU A 57 -5.53 -16.82 4.39
C LEU A 57 -5.76 -18.30 4.70
N LEU A 58 -6.73 -18.62 5.55
CA LEU A 58 -7.07 -20.00 5.88
C LEU A 58 -7.61 -20.74 4.65
N ASN A 59 -8.47 -20.11 3.87
CA ASN A 59 -9.02 -20.66 2.63
C ASN A 59 -7.94 -20.83 1.57
N LEU A 60 -7.01 -19.88 1.45
CA LEU A 60 -5.84 -19.99 0.58
C LEU A 60 -5.03 -21.24 0.93
N LEU A 61 -4.66 -21.43 2.20
CA LEU A 61 -3.90 -22.60 2.62
C LEU A 61 -4.64 -23.91 2.34
N ARG A 62 -5.94 -23.98 2.67
CA ARG A 62 -6.77 -25.16 2.42
C ARG A 62 -6.91 -25.48 0.94
N GLN A 63 -7.07 -24.47 0.09
CA GLN A 63 -7.27 -24.64 -1.35
C GLN A 63 -6.02 -25.22 -2.04
N TYR A 64 -4.83 -24.89 -1.54
CA TYR A 64 -3.56 -25.25 -2.16
C TYR A 64 -2.79 -26.33 -1.39
N ALA A 65 -3.36 -26.91 -0.34
CA ALA A 65 -2.75 -28.01 0.41
C ALA A 65 -2.77 -29.33 -0.38
N VAL A 66 -1.66 -30.07 -0.36
CA VAL A 66 -1.51 -31.37 -1.04
C VAL A 66 -1.29 -32.53 -0.04
N GLY A 67 -1.35 -32.25 1.26
CA GLY A 67 -1.53 -33.24 2.33
C GLY A 67 -0.33 -33.46 3.25
N LYS A 68 0.77 -32.73 3.07
CA LYS A 68 1.95 -32.79 3.96
C LYS A 68 2.22 -31.49 4.71
N GLU A 69 1.41 -30.46 4.47
CA GLU A 69 1.56 -29.12 5.03
C GLU A 69 0.99 -29.03 6.45
N ASP A 70 1.64 -28.27 7.32
CA ASP A 70 1.14 -27.95 8.66
C ASP A 70 0.30 -26.67 8.60
N LEU A 71 -0.99 -26.84 8.34
CA LEU A 71 -1.93 -25.73 8.14
C LEU A 71 -1.98 -24.77 9.33
N GLU A 72 -1.85 -25.26 10.57
CA GLU A 72 -1.95 -24.39 11.75
C GLU A 72 -0.70 -23.53 11.92
N GLN A 73 0.48 -24.15 11.75
CA GLN A 73 1.75 -23.43 11.83
C GLN A 73 1.90 -22.44 10.66
N ASP A 74 1.53 -22.84 9.45
CA ASP A 74 1.61 -21.99 8.26
C ASP A 74 0.61 -20.84 8.34
N PHE A 75 -0.60 -21.08 8.83
CA PHE A 75 -1.60 -20.04 9.04
C PHE A 75 -1.13 -18.97 10.04
N THR A 76 -0.55 -19.41 11.16
CA THR A 76 0.00 -18.50 12.17
C THR A 76 1.13 -17.65 11.58
N SER A 77 2.04 -18.30 10.85
CA SER A 77 3.20 -17.65 10.23
C SER A 77 2.78 -16.65 9.15
N LEU A 78 1.87 -17.04 8.24
CA LEU A 78 1.35 -16.15 7.20
C LEU A 78 0.56 -14.97 7.77
N THR A 79 -0.18 -15.19 8.86
CA THR A 79 -0.89 -14.10 9.55
C THR A 79 0.10 -13.06 10.08
N SER A 80 1.18 -13.49 10.74
CA SER A 80 2.25 -12.59 11.20
C SER A 80 2.90 -11.84 10.04
N ILE A 81 3.37 -12.57 9.02
CA ILE A 81 4.03 -11.99 7.85
C ILE A 81 3.12 -10.97 7.16
N THR A 82 1.83 -11.27 7.00
CA THR A 82 0.90 -10.38 6.34
C THR A 82 0.66 -9.10 7.16
N SER A 83 0.56 -9.22 8.49
CA SER A 83 0.46 -8.05 9.39
C SER A 83 1.72 -7.17 9.30
N GLU A 84 2.90 -7.77 9.34
CA GLU A 84 4.18 -7.07 9.18
C GLU A 84 4.28 -6.36 7.83
N VAL A 85 3.93 -7.06 6.74
CA VAL A 85 3.89 -6.49 5.40
C VAL A 85 2.97 -5.28 5.36
N LYS A 86 1.77 -5.33 5.98
CA LYS A 86 0.85 -4.18 6.07
C LYS A 86 1.47 -3.02 6.87
N ALA A 87 2.08 -3.30 8.02
CA ALA A 87 2.70 -2.31 8.88
C ALA A 87 3.85 -1.57 8.16
N ILE A 88 4.79 -2.30 7.55
CA ILE A 88 5.91 -1.75 6.75
C ILE A 88 5.36 -0.82 5.67
N ASN A 89 4.34 -1.30 4.98
CA ASN A 89 3.69 -0.60 3.91
C ASN A 89 3.09 0.73 4.41
N ASN A 90 2.40 0.73 5.56
CA ASN A 90 1.77 1.94 6.11
C ASN A 90 2.82 2.98 6.53
N GLN A 91 3.89 2.52 7.15
CA GLN A 91 5.00 3.37 7.54
C GLN A 91 5.70 3.98 6.33
N ALA A 92 5.92 3.20 5.27
CA ALA A 92 6.51 3.71 4.04
C ALA A 92 5.69 4.91 3.52
N ALA A 93 4.36 4.81 3.52
CA ALA A 93 3.51 5.92 3.10
C ALA A 93 3.65 7.16 3.98
N ILE A 94 3.66 6.99 5.31
CA ILE A 94 3.81 8.09 6.27
C ILE A 94 5.20 8.74 6.17
N LEU A 95 6.25 7.93 6.22
CA LEU A 95 7.64 8.39 6.21
C LEU A 95 7.99 9.09 4.90
N HIS A 96 7.68 8.47 3.75
CA HIS A 96 7.91 9.13 2.47
C HIS A 96 7.05 10.38 2.33
N GLY A 97 5.77 10.33 2.72
CA GLY A 97 4.88 11.48 2.65
C GLY A 97 5.39 12.68 3.46
N GLU A 98 5.92 12.47 4.67
CA GLU A 98 6.54 13.51 5.48
C GLU A 98 7.77 14.14 4.79
N ARG A 99 8.66 13.32 4.22
CA ARG A 99 9.86 13.83 3.51
C ARG A 99 9.49 14.57 2.24
N ILE A 100 8.51 14.06 1.50
CA ILE A 100 7.97 14.72 0.30
C ILE A 100 7.34 16.06 0.68
N LYS A 101 6.59 16.13 1.79
CA LYS A 101 6.02 17.39 2.29
C LYS A 101 7.10 18.41 2.62
N LYS A 102 8.17 17.99 3.30
CA LYS A 102 9.33 18.85 3.58
C LYS A 102 10.00 19.35 2.30
N ALA A 103 10.22 18.47 1.32
CA ALA A 103 10.77 18.87 0.01
C ALA A 103 9.84 19.85 -0.72
N GLN A 104 8.53 19.62 -0.68
CA GLN A 104 7.52 20.53 -1.24
C GLN A 104 7.66 21.94 -0.64
N SER A 105 7.73 22.04 0.70
CA SER A 105 7.88 23.33 1.41
C SER A 105 9.18 24.07 1.06
N ILE A 106 10.27 23.35 0.75
CA ILE A 106 11.52 23.97 0.32
C ILE A 106 11.39 24.50 -1.11
N LEU A 107 10.80 23.68 -2.00
CA LEU A 107 10.75 23.91 -3.44
C LEU A 107 9.63 24.87 -3.87
N THR A 108 8.68 25.22 -3.00
CA THR A 108 7.66 26.25 -3.27
C THR A 108 8.22 27.63 -3.58
N ARG A 109 9.45 27.93 -3.14
CA ARG A 109 10.14 29.21 -3.39
C ARG A 109 10.87 29.25 -4.73
N TYR A 110 10.86 28.16 -5.47
CA TYR A 110 11.54 28.02 -6.76
C TYR A 110 10.52 28.09 -7.90
N LYS A 111 11.02 28.19 -9.13
CA LYS A 111 10.18 28.21 -10.33
C LYS A 111 9.22 27.01 -10.37
N ASP A 112 8.03 27.25 -10.92
CA ASP A 112 7.04 26.22 -11.20
C ASP A 112 7.66 25.00 -11.89
N GLY A 113 7.27 23.82 -11.40
CA GLY A 113 7.80 22.54 -11.85
C GLY A 113 9.06 22.05 -11.13
N ALA A 114 9.72 22.86 -10.30
CA ALA A 114 10.89 22.42 -9.51
C ALA A 114 10.57 21.22 -8.61
N PHE A 115 9.44 21.25 -7.91
CA PHE A 115 8.96 20.12 -7.11
C PHE A 115 8.72 18.87 -7.97
N THR A 116 8.07 19.03 -9.12
CA THR A 116 7.81 17.92 -10.04
C THR A 116 9.08 17.31 -10.61
N ALA A 117 10.08 18.13 -10.95
CA ALA A 117 11.38 17.67 -11.40
C ALA A 117 12.12 16.89 -10.29
N TRP A 118 12.05 17.35 -9.05
CA TRP A 118 12.59 16.63 -7.91
C TRP A 118 11.89 15.27 -7.69
N LEU A 119 10.56 15.21 -7.82
CA LEU A 119 9.82 13.94 -7.75
C LEU A 119 10.29 12.94 -8.82
N LEU A 120 10.47 13.40 -10.06
CA LEU A 120 10.98 12.56 -11.15
C LEU A 120 12.41 12.09 -10.88
N ALA A 121 13.27 12.96 -10.36
CA ALA A 121 14.66 12.61 -10.04
C ALA A 121 14.77 11.60 -8.88
N ALA A 122 13.95 11.76 -7.84
CA ALA A 122 14.02 10.93 -6.63
C ALA A 122 13.24 9.60 -6.73
N TYR A 123 12.13 9.57 -7.47
CA TYR A 123 11.22 8.42 -7.53
C TYR A 123 11.07 7.81 -8.94
N GLY A 124 11.61 8.44 -9.97
CA GLY A 124 11.43 8.02 -11.37
C GLY A 124 10.00 8.22 -11.91
N ASN A 125 9.05 8.67 -11.09
CA ASN A 125 7.67 8.90 -11.45
C ASN A 125 7.00 9.94 -10.52
N ARG A 126 5.82 10.42 -10.91
CA ARG A 126 5.03 11.38 -10.11
C ARG A 126 3.96 10.70 -9.26
N GLN A 127 3.39 9.59 -9.73
CA GLN A 127 2.20 9.01 -9.13
C GLN A 127 2.44 8.49 -7.71
N THR A 128 3.47 7.67 -7.52
CA THR A 128 3.81 7.07 -6.24
C THR A 128 4.08 8.13 -5.17
N PRO A 129 4.94 9.14 -5.39
CA PRO A 129 5.16 10.16 -4.36
C PRO A 129 3.93 11.04 -4.11
N TYR A 130 3.09 11.34 -5.11
CA TYR A 130 1.83 12.04 -4.84
C TYR A 130 0.87 11.20 -3.99
N ASN A 131 0.78 9.88 -4.23
CA ASN A 131 -0.01 8.99 -3.40
C ASN A 131 0.49 8.97 -1.93
N PHE A 132 1.82 8.92 -1.72
CA PHE A 132 2.40 9.02 -0.38
C PHE A 132 2.10 10.36 0.29
N LEU A 133 2.26 11.46 -0.43
CA LEU A 133 1.96 12.79 0.08
C LEU A 133 0.49 12.91 0.49
N GLN A 134 -0.44 12.50 -0.38
CA GLN A 134 -1.88 12.55 -0.12
C GLN A 134 -2.28 11.68 1.07
N TYR A 135 -1.71 10.48 1.19
CA TYR A 135 -1.95 9.61 2.34
C TYR A 135 -1.47 10.28 3.63
N TYR A 136 -0.25 10.80 3.64
CA TYR A 136 0.32 11.44 4.82
C TYR A 136 -0.49 12.68 5.24
N GLU A 137 -0.84 13.56 4.29
CA GLU A 137 -1.65 14.75 4.58
C GLU A 137 -3.03 14.39 5.12
N PHE A 138 -3.67 13.36 4.57
CA PHE A 138 -4.96 12.89 5.08
C PHE A 138 -4.82 12.25 6.47
N TYR A 139 -3.81 11.42 6.69
CA TYR A 139 -3.51 10.80 7.98
C TYR A 139 -3.26 11.83 9.09
N GLU A 140 -2.55 12.91 8.79
CA GLU A 140 -2.29 14.00 9.74
C GLU A 140 -3.54 14.82 10.07
N GLN A 141 -4.49 14.92 9.13
CA GLN A 141 -5.80 15.58 9.34
C GLN A 141 -6.79 14.72 10.14
N LEU A 142 -6.54 13.42 10.29
CA LEU A 142 -7.43 12.52 11.02
C LEU A 142 -7.23 12.61 12.54
N PRO A 143 -8.32 12.53 13.32
CA PRO A 143 -8.24 12.29 14.76
C PRO A 143 -7.42 11.05 15.07
N LYS A 144 -6.62 11.08 16.14
CA LYS A 144 -5.77 9.94 16.55
C LYS A 144 -6.56 8.63 16.69
N LYS A 145 -7.83 8.71 17.11
CA LYS A 145 -8.74 7.56 17.23
C LYS A 145 -9.01 6.83 15.90
N LEU A 146 -8.94 7.51 14.75
CA LEU A 146 -9.21 6.94 13.42
C LEU A 146 -7.94 6.42 12.72
N ARG A 147 -6.75 6.68 13.27
CA ARG A 147 -5.46 6.24 12.68
C ARG A 147 -5.35 4.72 12.55
N PRO A 148 -5.74 3.90 13.55
CA PRO A 148 -5.75 2.45 13.38
C PRO A 148 -6.68 1.99 12.25
N GLN A 149 -7.81 2.68 12.06
CA GLN A 149 -8.81 2.30 11.08
C GLN A 149 -8.35 2.59 9.65
N ILE A 150 -7.76 3.76 9.39
CA ILE A 150 -7.14 4.05 8.08
C ILE A 150 -5.93 3.16 7.78
N GLU A 151 -5.14 2.78 8.80
CA GLU A 151 -4.02 1.83 8.65
C GLU A 151 -4.51 0.41 8.32
N ALA A 152 -5.70 0.02 8.78
CA ALA A 152 -6.31 -1.26 8.45
C ALA A 152 -6.94 -1.30 7.04
N MET A 153 -7.27 -0.14 6.46
CA MET A 153 -7.88 -0.03 5.13
C MET A 153 -6.92 -0.39 3.99
N PRO A 154 -7.42 -0.97 2.88
CA PRO A 154 -6.68 -1.10 1.64
C PRO A 154 -6.08 0.23 1.16
N ARG A 155 -4.76 0.30 1.11
CA ARG A 155 -4.02 1.53 0.77
C ARG A 155 -4.48 2.24 -0.51
N GLN A 156 -4.75 1.49 -1.57
CA GLN A 156 -5.20 2.08 -2.83
C GLN A 156 -6.55 2.78 -2.67
N ALA A 157 -7.44 2.26 -1.82
CA ALA A 157 -8.69 2.92 -1.49
C ALA A 157 -8.44 4.19 -0.69
N VAL A 158 -7.49 4.16 0.27
CA VAL A 158 -7.09 5.36 1.03
C VAL A 158 -6.50 6.43 0.11
N TYR A 159 -5.61 6.09 -0.82
CA TYR A 159 -5.10 7.04 -1.83
C TYR A 159 -6.23 7.67 -2.63
N THR A 160 -7.18 6.85 -3.06
CA THR A 160 -8.33 7.32 -3.83
C THR A 160 -9.16 8.29 -2.98
N LEU A 161 -9.53 7.91 -1.75
CA LEU A 161 -10.31 8.75 -0.82
C LEU A 161 -9.59 10.07 -0.49
N ALA A 162 -8.30 10.00 -0.17
CA ALA A 162 -7.47 11.17 0.15
C ALA A 162 -7.47 12.17 -1.02
N SER A 163 -7.37 11.67 -2.25
CA SER A 163 -7.37 12.48 -3.46
C SER A 163 -8.72 13.12 -3.82
N ARG A 164 -9.85 12.65 -3.29
CA ARG A 164 -11.17 13.22 -3.63
C ARG A 164 -11.35 14.59 -3.00
N GLU A 165 -11.95 15.53 -3.72
CA GLU A 165 -12.37 16.79 -3.13
C GLU A 165 -13.69 16.57 -2.41
N ALA A 166 -13.66 16.64 -1.07
CA ALA A 166 -14.82 16.49 -0.21
C ALA A 166 -14.51 17.05 1.18
N PRO A 167 -15.52 17.50 1.93
CA PRO A 167 -15.35 17.90 3.33
C PRO A 167 -14.66 16.81 4.15
N LEU A 168 -13.70 17.20 4.99
CA LEU A 168 -12.92 16.28 5.81
C LEU A 168 -13.82 15.40 6.70
N GLU A 169 -14.88 15.96 7.27
CA GLU A 169 -15.85 15.24 8.10
C GLU A 169 -16.51 14.06 7.36
N LYS A 170 -16.88 14.24 6.08
CA LYS A 170 -17.43 13.14 5.28
C LYS A 170 -16.41 12.01 5.07
N LYS A 171 -15.14 12.36 4.85
CA LYS A 171 -14.06 11.37 4.74
C LYS A 171 -13.79 10.68 6.08
N GLN A 172 -13.88 11.40 7.20
CA GLN A 172 -13.76 10.83 8.54
C GLN A 172 -14.86 9.81 8.81
N ASN A 173 -16.12 10.15 8.51
CA ASN A 173 -17.26 9.23 8.66
C ASN A 173 -17.09 7.99 7.79
N PHE A 174 -16.57 8.14 6.57
CA PHE A 174 -16.25 7.00 5.70
C PHE A 174 -15.20 6.09 6.35
N VAL A 175 -14.11 6.65 6.89
CA VAL A 175 -13.08 5.88 7.61
C VAL A 175 -13.69 5.20 8.84
N GLU A 176 -14.49 5.90 9.64
CA GLU A 176 -15.13 5.37 10.86
C GLU A 176 -16.12 4.23 10.55
N SER A 177 -16.73 4.23 9.37
CA SER A 177 -17.64 3.17 8.91
C SER A 177 -16.95 1.92 8.37
N TYR A 178 -15.62 1.89 8.27
CA TYR A 178 -14.88 0.75 7.71
C TYR A 178 -14.99 -0.49 8.61
N GLN A 179 -15.42 -1.61 8.03
CA GLN A 179 -15.69 -2.90 8.68
C GLN A 179 -14.95 -4.06 8.00
N GLY A 180 -13.79 -3.78 7.38
CA GLY A 180 -12.98 -4.81 6.73
C GLY A 180 -13.38 -5.08 5.27
N GLU A 181 -14.05 -4.15 4.61
CA GLU A 181 -14.33 -4.24 3.18
C GLU A 181 -13.04 -4.36 2.34
N THR A 182 -13.15 -5.13 1.26
CA THR A 182 -12.08 -5.31 0.29
C THR A 182 -11.78 -3.99 -0.44
N LYS A 183 -10.59 -3.96 -1.07
CA LYS A 183 -10.20 -2.85 -1.95
C LYS A 183 -11.28 -2.56 -3.01
N ALA A 184 -11.85 -3.58 -3.62
CA ALA A 184 -12.84 -3.42 -4.70
C ALA A 184 -14.12 -2.76 -4.17
N GLU A 185 -14.66 -3.27 -3.06
CA GLU A 185 -15.86 -2.73 -2.41
C GLU A 185 -15.65 -1.27 -1.98
N LEU A 186 -14.52 -0.95 -1.33
CA LEU A 186 -14.22 0.42 -0.94
C LEU A 186 -14.09 1.36 -2.14
N LEU A 187 -13.45 0.92 -3.22
CA LEU A 187 -13.33 1.75 -4.43
C LEU A 187 -14.68 2.04 -5.07
N ILE A 188 -15.63 1.09 -5.02
CA ILE A 188 -17.01 1.30 -5.47
C ILE A 188 -17.69 2.33 -4.56
N LYS A 189 -17.68 2.11 -3.24
CA LYS A 189 -18.28 3.03 -2.26
C LYS A 189 -17.70 4.45 -2.38
N ILE A 190 -16.39 4.58 -2.61
CA ILE A 190 -15.74 5.89 -2.78
C ILE A 190 -16.23 6.58 -4.05
N ARG A 191 -16.41 5.86 -5.16
CA ARG A 191 -16.91 6.45 -6.42
C ARG A 191 -18.35 6.93 -6.28
N GLU A 192 -19.16 6.22 -5.52
CA GLU A 192 -20.57 6.58 -5.27
C GLU A 192 -20.70 7.77 -4.31
N LEU A 193 -19.96 7.77 -3.21
CA LEU A 193 -20.08 8.79 -2.16
C LEU A 193 -19.26 10.06 -2.45
N PHE A 194 -18.20 9.94 -3.25
CA PHE A 194 -17.28 11.01 -3.58
C PHE A 194 -17.03 11.05 -5.10
N PRO A 195 -18.06 11.32 -5.92
CA PRO A 195 -17.92 11.37 -7.37
C PRO A 195 -16.85 12.40 -7.78
N LEU A 196 -16.18 12.15 -8.91
CA LEU A 196 -15.30 13.17 -9.48
C LEU A 196 -16.19 14.32 -9.95
N GLU A 197 -15.78 15.57 -9.75
CA GLU A 197 -16.46 16.68 -10.41
C GLU A 197 -16.32 16.55 -11.93
N ASP A 198 -17.33 16.94 -12.70
CA ASP A 198 -17.28 16.93 -14.18
C ASP A 198 -16.13 17.80 -14.75
N LYS A 199 -15.51 18.64 -13.91
CA LYS A 199 -14.37 19.51 -14.21
C LYS A 199 -13.03 18.99 -13.66
N ASP A 200 -12.96 17.73 -13.22
CA ASP A 200 -11.73 17.18 -12.65
C ASP A 200 -10.59 17.16 -13.70
N LYS A 201 -9.64 18.09 -13.51
CA LYS A 201 -8.44 18.28 -14.36
C LYS A 201 -7.45 17.11 -14.32
N ARG A 202 -7.72 16.06 -13.53
CA ARG A 202 -6.97 14.80 -13.50
C ARG A 202 -7.50 13.76 -14.47
N GLY A 203 -8.64 14.01 -15.12
CA GLY A 203 -8.91 13.37 -16.40
C GLY A 203 -7.70 13.66 -17.31
N PRO A 204 -7.05 12.66 -17.92
CA PRO A 204 -5.96 12.96 -18.83
C PRO A 204 -6.47 13.98 -19.82
N ASN A 205 -5.74 15.08 -20.03
CA ASN A 205 -5.99 15.94 -21.17
C ASN A 205 -5.76 15.05 -22.38
N TRP A 206 -6.82 14.39 -22.85
CA TRP A 206 -6.75 13.36 -23.86
C TRP A 206 -6.16 13.95 -25.14
N GLY A 207 -6.38 15.24 -25.39
CA GLY A 207 -5.69 15.99 -26.44
C GLY A 207 -4.18 15.97 -26.26
N GLU A 208 -3.68 16.52 -25.14
CA GLU A 208 -2.23 16.58 -24.89
C GLU A 208 -1.58 15.19 -24.79
N ASN A 209 -2.25 14.23 -24.15
CA ASN A 209 -1.76 12.86 -24.04
C ASN A 209 -1.70 12.17 -25.41
N THR A 210 -2.73 12.32 -26.24
CA THR A 210 -2.75 11.79 -27.61
C THR A 210 -1.65 12.43 -28.45
N ILE A 211 -1.45 13.75 -28.33
CA ILE A 211 -0.36 14.47 -29.01
C ILE A 211 1.01 13.91 -28.61
N GLN A 212 1.27 13.71 -27.31
CA GLN A 212 2.55 13.17 -26.84
C GLN A 212 2.77 11.72 -27.30
N GLN A 213 1.72 10.89 -27.32
CA GLN A 213 1.80 9.53 -27.84
C GLN A 213 2.08 9.50 -29.35
N LEU A 214 1.42 10.35 -30.14
CA LEU A 214 1.68 10.48 -31.58
C LEU A 214 3.12 10.94 -31.85
N LYS A 215 3.62 11.94 -31.12
CA LYS A 215 5.02 12.39 -31.22
C LYS A 215 6.01 11.25 -30.93
N LYS A 216 5.74 10.45 -29.90
CA LYS A 216 6.57 9.29 -29.55
C LYS A 216 6.52 8.22 -30.64
N LEU A 217 5.35 7.95 -31.20
CA LEU A 217 5.18 7.00 -32.29
C LEU A 217 5.99 7.44 -33.53
N THR A 218 5.88 8.72 -33.92
CA THR A 218 6.68 9.28 -35.02
C THR A 218 8.17 9.13 -34.76
N ALA A 219 8.63 9.45 -33.54
CA ALA A 219 10.05 9.32 -33.17
C ALA A 219 10.55 7.86 -33.16
N ILE A 220 9.67 6.87 -33.00
CA ILE A 220 10.02 5.44 -33.13
C ILE A 220 10.11 5.06 -34.61
N LEU A 221 9.13 5.46 -35.43
CA LEU A 221 9.08 5.14 -36.85
C LEU A 221 10.17 5.85 -37.67
N ASP A 222 10.65 7.01 -37.19
CA ASP A 222 11.75 7.78 -37.79
C ASP A 222 13.15 7.23 -37.44
N GLN A 223 13.23 6.19 -36.60
CA GLN A 223 14.51 5.56 -36.30
C GLN A 223 15.01 4.78 -37.52
N LYS A 224 16.28 5.00 -37.88
CA LYS A 224 16.96 4.45 -39.06
C LYS A 224 16.93 2.90 -39.21
N ASN A 225 16.48 2.16 -38.19
CA ASN A 225 16.49 0.69 -38.16
C ASN A 225 15.09 0.05 -38.16
N VAL A 226 14.01 0.82 -38.37
CA VAL A 226 12.65 0.25 -38.40
C VAL A 226 12.26 -0.15 -39.82
N SER A 227 12.31 -1.45 -40.11
CA SER A 227 11.80 -2.04 -41.35
C SER A 227 10.32 -2.40 -41.19
N ILE A 228 9.44 -1.67 -41.89
CA ILE A 228 8.00 -1.92 -41.91
C ILE A 228 7.65 -2.67 -43.21
N SER A 229 6.98 -3.81 -43.10
CA SER A 229 6.52 -4.55 -44.28
C SER A 229 5.43 -3.77 -45.02
N LYS A 230 5.26 -4.02 -46.33
CA LYS A 230 4.20 -3.36 -47.12
C LYS A 230 2.79 -3.58 -46.55
N VAL A 231 2.55 -4.77 -45.99
CA VAL A 231 1.27 -5.11 -45.33
C VAL A 231 1.07 -4.25 -44.08
N HIS A 232 2.10 -4.12 -43.24
CA HIS A 232 2.04 -3.29 -42.03
C HIS A 232 1.93 -1.79 -42.38
N GLN A 233 2.59 -1.32 -43.43
CA GLN A 233 2.49 0.07 -43.90
C GLN A 233 1.05 0.39 -44.34
N SER A 234 0.43 -0.49 -45.13
CA SER A 234 -0.97 -0.34 -45.55
C SER A 234 -1.91 -0.25 -44.36
N LEU A 235 -1.74 -1.14 -43.38
CA LEU A 235 -2.58 -1.18 -42.19
C LEU A 235 -2.39 0.07 -41.30
N ILE A 236 -1.15 0.55 -41.16
CA ILE A 236 -0.85 1.79 -40.42
C ILE A 236 -1.53 2.99 -41.09
N CYS A 237 -1.46 3.09 -42.42
CA CYS A 237 -2.14 4.16 -43.16
C CYS A 237 -3.66 4.13 -42.98
N GLU A 238 -4.28 2.95 -43.06
CA GLU A 238 -5.70 2.77 -42.81
C GLU A 238 -6.11 3.20 -41.39
N LEU A 239 -5.33 2.82 -40.37
CA LEU A 239 -5.55 3.23 -38.99
C LEU A 239 -5.40 4.76 -38.81
N LEU A 240 -4.47 5.40 -39.52
CA LEU A 240 -4.30 6.85 -39.48
C LEU A 240 -5.46 7.58 -40.15
N ASP A 241 -6.02 7.05 -41.24
CA ASP A 241 -7.18 7.65 -41.90
C ASP A 241 -8.45 7.49 -41.06
N ASN A 242 -8.64 6.33 -40.43
CA ASN A 242 -9.70 6.14 -39.43
C ASN A 242 -9.53 7.11 -38.24
N LEU A 243 -8.31 7.32 -37.77
CA LEU A 243 -8.02 8.27 -36.70
C LEU A 243 -8.37 9.71 -37.09
N LYS A 244 -8.10 10.13 -38.34
CA LYS A 244 -8.51 11.45 -38.85
C LYS A 244 -10.03 11.62 -38.79
N VAL A 245 -10.79 10.61 -39.23
CA VAL A 245 -12.27 10.64 -39.16
C VAL A 245 -12.75 10.78 -37.71
N VAL A 246 -12.17 10.01 -36.78
CA VAL A 246 -12.53 10.07 -35.36
C VAL A 246 -12.20 11.42 -34.73
N VAL A 247 -11.09 12.05 -35.12
CA VAL A 247 -10.69 13.37 -34.62
C VAL A 247 -11.57 14.48 -35.21
N SER A 248 -11.88 14.42 -36.51
CA SER A 248 -12.72 15.42 -37.20
C SER A 248 -14.21 15.31 -36.90
N GLY A 249 -14.69 14.13 -36.49
CA GLY A 249 -16.11 13.86 -36.16
C GLY A 249 -16.53 14.30 -34.75
N ARG A 250 -15.59 14.67 -33.87
CA ARG A 250 -15.91 15.19 -32.53
C ARG A 250 -16.21 16.69 -32.63
N LYS A 251 -17.50 17.06 -32.68
CA LYS A 251 -17.93 18.45 -32.43
C LYS A 251 -17.61 18.82 -30.97
N SER A 252 -17.16 20.06 -30.75
CA SER A 252 -16.91 20.65 -29.43
C SER A 252 -18.17 20.71 -28.57
#